data_AF-A0A820JVS2-F1
#
_entry.id   AF-A0A820JVS2-F1
#
_cell.length_a   1.000
_cell.length_b   1.000
_cell.length_c   1.000
_cell.angle_alpha   90.00
_cell.angle_beta   90.00
_cell.angle_gamma   90.00
#
_symmetry.space_group_name_H-M   'P 1'
#
loop_
_entity.id
_entity.type
_entity.pdbx_description
1 polymer ?
#
loop_
_entity_poly.entity_id
_entity_poly.type
_entity_poly.pdbx_seq_one_letter_code
_entity_poly.pdbx_strand_id
1 'polypeptide(L)'
;NASIPRTLINLVPILNVRNVKDLRNGNYICQILYKKTCPCAAFPTAEQAKTLEDYIIRYHQLLFDFIGSRRYEDRDDFTVVIQPFMVKTKLPYKNNHKIDFSYFAPDCFHFSGKGHSLAALSLWNNMLEPVGGKKSSWHIGESLKCPTKEYPYIFTWKNSAKALDEFKHTTIVQTT
;
A
#
# COMPACT_ATOMS: atom_id res chain seq x y z
N ASN A 1 27.60 11.25 11.41
CA ASN A 1 26.55 12.29 11.55
C ASN A 1 25.49 12.09 10.49
N ALA A 2 24.22 11.94 10.88
CA ALA A 2 23.11 11.96 9.93
C ALA A 2 22.80 13.41 9.53
N SER A 3 22.63 13.65 8.23
CA SER A 3 22.73 14.97 7.58
C SER A 3 21.41 15.51 7.03
N ILE A 4 20.25 15.01 7.48
CA ILE A 4 18.93 15.43 6.99
C ILE A 4 18.13 16.09 8.12
N PRO A 5 17.99 17.42 8.15
CA PRO A 5 17.23 18.12 9.18
C PRO A 5 15.72 17.94 8.95
N ARG A 6 14.95 17.66 10.03
CA ARG A 6 13.48 17.54 10.03
C ARG A 6 12.93 16.57 8.97
N THR A 7 13.01 15.27 9.25
CA THR A 7 12.69 14.22 8.27
C THR A 7 11.44 13.43 8.63
N LEU A 8 10.51 13.33 7.69
CA LEU A 8 9.43 12.34 7.70
C LEU A 8 9.78 11.21 6.72
N ILE A 9 9.84 9.97 7.22
CA ILE A 9 9.97 8.80 6.36
C ILE A 9 8.59 8.17 6.14
N ASN A 10 8.14 8.13 4.89
CA ASN A 10 6.97 7.36 4.47
C ASN A 10 7.40 5.95 4.08
N LEU A 11 7.07 4.96 4.91
CA LEU A 11 7.40 3.56 4.64
C LEU A 11 6.22 2.86 3.98
N VAL A 12 6.38 2.47 2.71
CA VAL A 12 5.33 1.79 1.94
C VAL A 12 5.62 0.28 1.92
N PRO A 13 4.75 -0.57 2.48
CA PRO A 13 4.89 -2.03 2.36
C PRO A 13 4.74 -2.47 0.90
N ILE A 14 5.37 -3.58 0.53
CA ILE A 14 5.16 -4.18 -0.79
C ILE A 14 3.72 -4.70 -0.91
N LEU A 15 3.20 -4.75 -2.13
CA LEU A 15 1.94 -5.40 -2.44
C LEU A 15 2.01 -6.93 -2.27
N ASN A 16 0.87 -7.60 -2.31
CA ASN A 16 0.81 -9.06 -2.32
C ASN A 16 1.33 -9.64 -3.66
N VAL A 17 2.57 -10.11 -3.67
CA VAL A 17 3.23 -10.63 -4.89
C VAL A 17 2.65 -11.96 -5.39
N ARG A 18 1.73 -12.62 -4.66
CA ARG A 18 0.98 -13.78 -5.18
C ARG A 18 0.13 -13.42 -6.39
N ASN A 19 -0.28 -12.16 -6.50
CA ASN A 19 -1.06 -11.65 -7.64
C ASN A 19 -0.34 -11.85 -9.00
N VAL A 20 0.98 -12.08 -9.00
CA VAL A 20 1.75 -12.41 -10.20
C VAL A 20 1.20 -13.65 -10.92
N LYS A 21 0.68 -14.64 -10.17
CA LYS A 21 0.02 -15.81 -10.73
C LYS A 21 -1.16 -15.45 -11.64
N ASP A 22 -1.89 -14.39 -11.34
CA ASP A 22 -3.03 -13.96 -12.15
C ASP A 22 -2.58 -13.07 -13.33
N LEU A 23 -1.52 -12.28 -13.13
CA LEU A 23 -0.91 -11.44 -14.16
C LEU A 23 -0.24 -12.23 -15.28
N ARG A 24 0.12 -13.50 -15.05
CA ARG A 24 0.74 -14.37 -16.07
C ARG A 24 -0.13 -14.52 -17.33
N ASN A 25 -1.44 -14.34 -17.21
CA ASN A 25 -2.39 -14.47 -18.33
C ASN A 25 -2.46 -13.19 -19.19
N GLY A 26 -1.48 -12.29 -19.05
CA GLY A 26 -1.27 -11.17 -19.96
C GLY A 26 -0.84 -11.64 -21.36
N ASN A 27 -0.23 -10.73 -22.12
CA ASN A 27 0.22 -11.03 -23.48
C ASN A 27 1.37 -12.08 -23.50
N TYR A 28 1.70 -12.57 -24.69
CA TYR A 28 2.75 -13.58 -24.89
C TYR A 28 4.13 -13.17 -24.34
N ILE A 29 4.49 -11.88 -24.44
CA ILE A 29 5.76 -11.36 -23.93
C ILE A 29 5.80 -11.49 -22.40
N CYS A 30 4.71 -11.14 -21.72
CA CYS A 30 4.61 -11.27 -20.26
C CYS A 30 4.80 -12.72 -19.81
N GLN A 31 4.20 -13.68 -20.52
CA GLN A 31 4.39 -15.11 -20.21
C GLN A 31 5.85 -15.55 -20.34
N ILE A 32 6.56 -15.10 -21.37
CA ILE A 32 7.99 -15.40 -21.54
C ILE A 32 8.80 -14.81 -20.39
N LEU A 33 8.57 -13.54 -20.07
CA LEU A 33 9.31 -12.84 -19.01
C LEU A 33 9.11 -13.54 -17.67
N TYR A 34 7.85 -13.85 -17.30
CA TYR A 34 7.55 -14.52 -16.04
C TYR A 34 8.18 -15.91 -15.90
N LYS A 35 8.22 -16.69 -16.98
CA LYS A 35 8.91 -17.99 -16.98
C LYS A 35 10.42 -17.87 -16.70
N LYS A 36 11.04 -16.76 -17.10
CA LYS A 36 12.48 -16.52 -16.94
C LYS A 36 12.84 -15.84 -15.62
N THR A 37 12.06 -14.87 -15.18
CA THR A 37 12.45 -14.00 -14.05
C THR A 37 11.78 -14.36 -12.73
N CYS A 38 10.55 -14.86 -12.75
CA CYS A 38 9.79 -15.16 -11.54
C CYS A 38 8.87 -16.39 -11.68
N PRO A 39 9.42 -17.56 -12.09
CA PRO A 39 8.60 -18.74 -12.36
C PRO A 39 7.91 -19.27 -11.11
N CYS A 40 8.52 -19.13 -9.92
CA CYS A 40 7.93 -19.59 -8.66
C CYS A 40 6.69 -18.80 -8.24
N ALA A 41 6.55 -17.52 -8.62
CA ALA A 41 5.35 -16.74 -8.31
C ALA A 41 4.30 -16.81 -9.42
N ALA A 42 4.73 -16.88 -10.69
CA ALA A 42 3.82 -16.95 -11.83
C ALA A 42 3.26 -18.37 -12.06
N PHE A 43 4.06 -19.41 -11.84
CA PHE A 43 3.71 -20.81 -12.03
C PHE A 43 4.03 -21.65 -10.78
N PRO A 44 3.49 -21.29 -9.60
CA PRO A 44 3.80 -21.98 -8.35
C PRO A 44 3.22 -23.39 -8.34
N THR A 45 3.95 -24.32 -7.72
CA THR A 45 3.34 -25.51 -7.11
C THR A 45 2.46 -25.11 -5.91
N ALA A 46 1.62 -26.01 -5.41
CA ALA A 46 0.81 -25.71 -4.22
C ALA A 46 1.68 -25.33 -3.00
N GLU A 47 2.81 -26.01 -2.82
CA GLU A 47 3.77 -25.74 -1.76
C GLU A 47 4.45 -24.37 -1.91
N GLN A 48 4.89 -24.02 -3.13
CA GLN A 48 5.47 -22.71 -3.42
C GLN A 48 4.46 -21.58 -3.20
N ALA A 49 3.20 -21.78 -3.61
CA ALA A 49 2.14 -20.80 -3.41
C ALA A 49 1.88 -20.53 -1.91
N LYS A 50 1.88 -21.60 -1.09
CA LYS A 50 1.73 -21.50 0.36
C LYS A 50 2.94 -20.82 1.01
N THR A 51 4.15 -21.22 0.64
CA THR A 51 5.40 -20.63 1.14
C THR A 51 5.46 -19.13 0.84
N LEU A 52 5.09 -18.73 -0.39
CA LEU A 52 5.05 -17.32 -0.77
C LEU A 52 3.99 -16.53 0.02
N GLU A 53 2.85 -17.14 0.31
CA GLU A 53 1.82 -16.55 1.18
C GLU A 53 2.34 -16.32 2.59
N ASP A 54 2.96 -17.32 3.19
CA ASP A 54 3.52 -17.25 4.54
C ASP A 54 4.60 -16.16 4.64
N TYR A 55 5.47 -16.04 3.63
CA TYR A 55 6.49 -14.98 3.59
C TYR A 55 5.91 -13.58 3.46
N ILE A 56 4.88 -13.36 2.64
CA ILE A 56 4.26 -12.03 2.49
C ILE A 56 3.55 -11.64 3.79
N ILE A 57 2.79 -12.56 4.39
CA ILE A 57 2.10 -12.33 5.66
C ILE A 57 3.14 -11.99 6.74
N ARG A 58 4.21 -12.78 6.85
CA ARG A 58 5.26 -12.56 7.83
C ARG A 58 6.01 -11.24 7.59
N TYR A 59 6.31 -10.91 6.33
CA TYR A 59 6.93 -9.63 5.97
C TYR A 59 6.08 -8.45 6.42
N HIS A 60 4.78 -8.45 6.09
CA HIS A 60 3.88 -7.38 6.51
C HIS A 60 3.81 -7.29 8.03
N GLN A 61 3.58 -8.39 8.74
CA GLN A 61 3.54 -8.42 10.21
C GLN A 61 4.81 -7.81 10.82
N LEU A 62 5.99 -8.27 10.41
CA LEU A 62 7.26 -7.75 10.91
C LEU A 62 7.41 -6.25 10.65
N LEU A 63 6.98 -5.77 9.49
CA LEU A 63 7.05 -4.35 9.15
C LEU A 63 6.09 -3.49 10.00
N PHE A 64 4.87 -3.97 10.23
CA PHE A 64 3.89 -3.31 11.09
C PHE A 64 4.33 -3.32 12.55
N ASP A 65 4.83 -4.43 13.07
CA ASP A 65 5.34 -4.53 14.44
C ASP A 65 6.56 -3.64 14.63
N PHE A 66 7.47 -3.61 13.65
CA PHE A 66 8.68 -2.80 13.69
C PHE A 66 8.37 -1.30 13.78
N ILE A 67 7.48 -0.78 12.94
CA ILE A 67 7.07 0.63 13.00
C ILE A 67 6.11 0.90 14.17
N GLY A 68 5.22 -0.04 14.46
CA GLY A 68 4.25 0.01 15.57
C GLY A 68 4.89 -0.01 16.95
N SER A 69 6.16 -0.45 17.07
CA SER A 69 6.95 -0.34 18.30
C SER A 69 7.24 1.11 18.71
N ARG A 70 6.98 2.09 17.82
CA ARG A 70 7.20 3.53 18.04
C ARG A 70 8.65 3.90 18.42
N ARG A 71 9.62 3.04 18.08
CA ARG A 71 11.06 3.23 18.32
C ARG A 71 11.68 4.49 17.66
N TYR A 72 10.94 5.18 16.80
CA TYR A 72 11.38 6.40 16.10
C TYR A 72 10.63 7.66 16.56
N GLU A 73 9.85 7.56 17.63
CA GLU A 73 9.01 8.66 18.14
C GLU A 73 9.64 9.40 19.33
N ASP A 74 10.93 9.18 19.58
CA ASP A 74 11.72 9.80 20.64
C ASP A 74 12.26 11.19 20.27
N ARG A 75 12.10 11.62 19.01
CA ARG A 75 12.53 12.96 18.54
C ARG A 75 11.38 13.77 17.93
N ASP A 76 11.53 15.09 17.92
CA ASP A 76 10.55 16.03 17.34
C ASP A 76 10.82 16.37 15.87
N ASP A 77 12.01 16.08 15.38
CA ASP A 77 12.46 16.39 14.03
C ASP A 77 12.67 15.11 13.17
N PHE A 78 12.19 13.97 13.63
CA PHE A 78 12.27 12.71 12.91
C PHE A 78 11.07 11.81 13.25
N THR A 79 10.48 11.16 12.25
CA THR A 79 9.46 10.12 12.46
C THR A 79 9.38 9.20 11.25
N VAL A 80 8.94 7.97 11.48
CA VAL A 80 8.67 6.98 10.43
C VAL A 80 7.20 6.57 10.49
N VAL A 81 6.49 6.76 9.38
CA VAL A 81 5.06 6.48 9.27
C VAL A 81 4.85 5.44 8.18
N ILE A 82 4.18 4.34 8.53
CA ILE A 82 3.79 3.30 7.57
C ILE A 82 2.58 3.76 6.75
N GLN A 83 2.61 3.54 5.44
CA GLN A 83 1.54 3.89 4.49
C GLN A 83 1.00 2.60 3.85
N PRO A 84 0.00 1.94 4.48
CA PRO A 84 -0.34 0.55 4.20
C PRO A 84 -1.17 0.30 2.92
N PHE A 85 -1.42 1.31 2.10
CA PHE A 85 -2.31 1.22 0.93
C PHE A 85 -1.99 0.10 -0.09
N MET A 86 -0.80 -0.50 -0.06
CA MET A 86 -0.45 -1.64 -0.91
C MET A 86 -0.81 -3.02 -0.34
N VAL A 87 -1.03 -3.13 0.97
CA VAL A 87 -1.11 -4.42 1.69
C VAL A 87 -2.30 -5.27 1.24
N LYS A 88 -3.49 -4.67 1.17
CA LYS A 88 -4.75 -5.31 0.74
C LYS A 88 -5.15 -4.87 -0.68
N THR A 89 -4.26 -4.22 -1.41
CA THR A 89 -4.50 -3.81 -2.79
C THR A 89 -4.71 -5.04 -3.66
N LYS A 90 -5.84 -5.05 -4.37
CA LYS A 90 -6.18 -6.07 -5.37
C LYS A 90 -5.79 -5.58 -6.76
N LEU A 91 -5.64 -6.53 -7.68
CA LEU A 91 -5.43 -6.23 -9.09
C LEU A 91 -6.57 -5.34 -9.62
N PRO A 92 -6.26 -4.39 -10.52
CA PRO A 92 -7.29 -3.58 -11.15
C PRO A 92 -8.08 -4.42 -12.14
N TYR A 93 -9.41 -4.38 -12.05
CA TYR A 93 -10.32 -5.07 -12.96
C TYR A 93 -11.16 -4.06 -13.73
N LYS A 94 -11.46 -4.39 -14.99
CA LYS A 94 -12.46 -3.69 -15.80
C LYS A 94 -13.87 -4.18 -15.42
N ASN A 95 -14.90 -3.47 -15.90
CA ASN A 95 -16.31 -3.83 -15.68
C ASN A 95 -16.68 -5.24 -16.18
N ASN A 96 -15.90 -5.79 -17.12
CA ASN A 96 -16.08 -7.16 -17.62
C ASN A 96 -15.29 -8.22 -16.84
N HIS A 97 -14.83 -7.91 -15.62
CA HIS A 97 -14.06 -8.78 -14.74
C HIS A 97 -12.70 -9.26 -15.29
N LYS A 98 -12.19 -8.65 -16.37
CA LYS A 98 -10.81 -8.87 -16.84
C LYS A 98 -9.85 -7.92 -16.16
N ILE A 99 -8.62 -8.37 -15.91
CA ILE A 99 -7.54 -7.52 -15.39
C ILE A 99 -7.31 -6.35 -16.36
N ASP A 100 -7.26 -5.13 -15.81
CA ASP A 100 -6.91 -3.94 -16.58
C ASP A 100 -5.39 -3.79 -16.68
N PHE A 101 -4.82 -4.44 -17.70
CA PHE A 101 -3.37 -4.37 -17.97
C PHE A 101 -2.86 -2.94 -18.28
N SER A 102 -3.73 -1.94 -18.51
CA SER A 102 -3.28 -0.55 -18.70
C SER A 102 -2.63 0.07 -17.45
N TYR A 103 -2.81 -0.54 -16.27
CA TYR A 103 -2.13 -0.16 -15.03
C TYR A 103 -0.70 -0.73 -14.91
N PHE A 104 -0.27 -1.59 -15.83
CA PHE A 104 1.03 -2.26 -15.81
C PHE A 104 1.88 -1.88 -17.02
N ALA A 105 3.19 -1.91 -16.83
CA ALA A 105 4.19 -1.75 -17.88
C ALA A 105 4.17 -2.94 -18.87
N PRO A 106 4.92 -2.89 -19.99
CA PRO A 106 4.92 -3.95 -20.99
C PRO A 106 5.32 -5.35 -20.49
N ASP A 107 5.99 -5.45 -19.33
CA ASP A 107 6.30 -6.73 -18.66
C ASP A 107 5.13 -7.32 -17.87
N CYS A 108 4.00 -6.62 -17.81
CA CYS A 108 2.81 -6.94 -17.03
C CYS A 108 3.03 -7.06 -15.51
N PHE A 109 4.14 -6.54 -14.97
CA PHE A 109 4.50 -6.64 -13.55
C PHE A 109 4.67 -5.26 -12.91
N HIS A 110 5.57 -4.43 -13.46
CA HIS A 110 5.78 -3.08 -12.95
C HIS A 110 4.57 -2.21 -13.28
N PHE A 111 4.35 -1.14 -12.52
CA PHE A 111 3.27 -0.21 -12.83
C PHE A 111 3.57 0.59 -14.09
N SER A 112 2.54 0.85 -14.89
CA SER A 112 2.62 1.88 -15.93
C SER A 112 2.54 3.27 -15.29
N GLY A 113 2.62 4.33 -16.11
CA GLY A 113 2.29 5.68 -15.64
C GLY A 113 0.92 5.76 -14.95
N LYS A 114 -0.11 5.07 -15.48
CA LYS A 114 -1.44 4.99 -14.88
C LYS A 114 -1.41 4.32 -13.49
N GLY A 115 -0.67 3.22 -13.36
CA GLY A 115 -0.47 2.53 -12.07
C GLY A 115 0.28 3.38 -11.06
N HIS A 116 1.35 4.04 -11.48
CA HIS A 116 2.09 4.98 -10.63
C HIS A 116 1.24 6.17 -10.19
N SER A 117 0.41 6.74 -11.07
CA SER A 117 -0.52 7.83 -10.70
C SER A 117 -1.51 7.40 -9.61
N LEU A 118 -2.10 6.20 -9.73
CA LEU A 118 -3.02 5.69 -8.70
C LEU A 118 -2.29 5.39 -7.39
N ALA A 119 -1.10 4.79 -7.44
CA ALA A 119 -0.29 4.55 -6.25
C ALA A 119 0.13 5.85 -5.55
N ALA A 120 0.50 6.88 -6.31
CA ALA A 120 0.85 8.20 -5.78
C ALA A 120 -0.36 8.87 -5.11
N LEU A 121 -1.54 8.79 -5.73
CA LEU A 121 -2.79 9.27 -5.15
C LEU A 121 -3.12 8.56 -3.84
N SER A 122 -3.02 7.23 -3.80
CA SER A 122 -3.28 6.46 -2.58
C SER A 122 -2.26 6.77 -1.49
N LEU A 123 -0.98 6.93 -1.82
CA LEU A 123 0.05 7.37 -0.87
C LEU A 123 -0.28 8.76 -0.29
N TRP A 124 -0.64 9.72 -1.14
CA TRP A 124 -1.04 11.07 -0.72
C TRP A 124 -2.22 11.03 0.24
N ASN A 125 -3.27 10.29 -0.11
CA ASN A 125 -4.44 10.15 0.74
C ASN A 125 -4.09 9.47 2.08
N ASN A 126 -3.22 8.45 2.07
CA ASN A 126 -2.72 7.79 3.28
C ASN A 126 -1.95 8.76 4.19
N MET A 127 -1.16 9.69 3.64
CA MET A 127 -0.51 10.74 4.44
C MET A 127 -1.52 11.69 5.11
N LEU A 128 -2.72 11.84 4.55
CA LEU A 128 -3.82 12.64 5.09
C LEU A 128 -4.86 11.81 5.85
N GLU A 129 -4.51 10.58 6.22
CA GLU A 129 -5.30 9.73 7.12
C GLU A 129 -4.56 9.53 8.45
N PRO A 130 -5.25 9.62 9.60
CA PRO A 130 -4.58 9.45 10.88
C PRO A 130 -3.97 8.06 11.02
N VAL A 131 -2.80 7.98 11.66
CA VAL A 131 -2.14 6.72 11.99
C VAL A 131 -3.11 5.86 12.81
N GLY A 132 -3.30 4.61 12.41
CA GLY A 132 -4.34 3.70 12.96
C GLY A 132 -5.64 3.66 12.16
N GLY A 133 -5.88 4.66 11.30
CA GLY A 133 -7.06 4.77 10.42
C GLY A 133 -6.73 4.83 8.93
N LYS A 134 -5.48 4.56 8.55
CA LYS A 134 -5.01 4.58 7.17
C LYS A 134 -5.62 3.43 6.35
N LYS A 135 -6.05 3.70 5.13
CA LYS A 135 -6.52 2.67 4.20
C LYS A 135 -5.39 1.71 3.83
N SER A 136 -5.71 0.43 3.74
CA SER A 136 -4.76 -0.63 3.37
C SER A 136 -4.82 -1.04 1.89
N SER A 137 -5.64 -0.37 1.07
CA SER A 137 -5.82 -0.65 -0.35
C SER A 137 -5.98 0.64 -1.14
N TRP A 138 -5.53 0.66 -2.39
CA TRP A 138 -5.91 1.68 -3.36
C TRP A 138 -7.35 1.46 -3.85
N HIS A 139 -7.99 2.51 -4.37
CA HIS A 139 -9.32 2.40 -4.97
C HIS A 139 -9.34 3.13 -6.32
N ILE A 140 -9.78 2.44 -7.36
CA ILE A 140 -9.94 3.04 -8.69
C ILE A 140 -11.05 4.08 -8.62
N GLY A 141 -10.78 5.29 -9.11
CA GLY A 141 -11.72 6.42 -9.04
C GLY A 141 -11.74 7.12 -7.68
N GLU A 142 -10.80 6.83 -6.78
CA GLU A 142 -10.63 7.60 -5.55
C GLU A 142 -10.33 9.08 -5.86
N SER A 143 -10.87 9.98 -5.05
CA SER A 143 -10.59 11.41 -5.14
C SER A 143 -9.35 11.78 -4.33
N LEU A 144 -8.67 12.85 -4.76
CA LEU A 144 -7.58 13.46 -3.99
C LEU A 144 -8.13 14.04 -2.69
N LYS A 145 -7.55 13.64 -1.55
CA LYS A 145 -7.81 14.28 -0.27
C LYS A 145 -7.05 15.59 -0.18
N CYS A 146 -7.72 16.61 0.36
CA CYS A 146 -7.15 17.90 0.68
C CYS A 146 -7.08 18.06 2.20
N PRO A 147 -6.02 18.68 2.76
CA PRO A 147 -5.99 19.07 4.16
C PRO A 147 -7.15 20.01 4.51
N THR A 148 -7.68 19.89 5.73
CA THR A 148 -8.74 20.79 6.22
C THR A 148 -8.17 21.84 7.15
N LYS A 149 -8.96 22.84 7.54
CA LYS A 149 -8.56 23.81 8.58
C LYS A 149 -8.30 23.13 9.93
N GLU A 150 -9.05 22.07 10.23
CA GLU A 150 -8.91 21.31 11.48
C GLU A 150 -7.70 20.35 11.45
N TYR A 151 -7.42 19.77 10.28
CA TYR A 151 -6.31 18.84 10.05
C TYR A 151 -5.43 19.31 8.89
N PRO A 152 -4.61 20.37 9.07
CA PRO A 152 -3.86 21.00 7.99
C PRO A 152 -2.51 20.30 7.67
N TYR A 153 -2.13 19.28 8.43
CA TYR A 153 -0.81 18.64 8.34
C TYR A 153 -0.89 17.16 7.96
N ILE A 154 0.22 16.63 7.43
CA ILE A 154 0.39 15.18 7.28
C ILE A 154 0.33 14.51 8.65
N PHE A 155 -0.38 13.38 8.71
CA PHE A 155 -0.54 12.63 9.93
C PHE A 155 0.68 11.78 10.28
N THR A 156 1.12 11.95 11.53
CA THR A 156 2.17 11.18 12.22
C THR A 156 1.60 10.61 13.51
N TRP A 157 2.40 9.87 14.27
CA TRP A 157 1.97 9.36 15.58
C TRP A 157 1.60 10.47 16.57
N LYS A 158 2.14 11.69 16.40
CA LYS A 158 1.97 12.82 17.33
C LYS A 158 0.67 13.60 17.15
N ASN A 159 0.08 13.60 15.96
CA ASN A 159 -1.13 14.39 15.65
C ASN A 159 -2.34 13.53 15.23
N SER A 160 -2.28 12.21 15.40
CA SER A 160 -3.35 11.30 14.94
C SER A 160 -4.44 11.01 15.98
N ALA A 161 -4.15 11.13 17.28
CA ALA A 161 -5.08 10.70 18.34
C ALA A 161 -6.44 11.40 18.26
N LYS A 162 -6.46 12.74 18.22
CA LYS A 162 -7.69 13.54 18.12
C LYS A 162 -8.54 13.16 16.88
N ALA A 163 -7.88 13.06 15.73
CA ALA A 163 -8.56 12.72 14.47
C ALA A 163 -9.18 11.31 14.53
N LEU A 164 -8.47 10.31 15.06
CA LEU A 164 -8.99 8.95 15.18
C LEU A 164 -10.26 8.87 16.01
N ASP A 165 -10.32 9.59 17.13
CA ASP A 165 -11.46 9.54 18.03
C ASP A 165 -12.71 10.13 17.36
N GLU A 166 -12.56 11.22 16.61
CA GLU A 166 -13.64 11.83 15.84
C GLU A 166 -14.15 10.91 14.71
N PHE A 167 -13.25 10.21 14.01
CA PHE A 167 -13.64 9.25 12.96
C PHE A 167 -14.41 8.05 13.54
N LYS A 168 -14.02 7.55 14.71
CA LYS A 168 -14.75 6.48 15.42
C LYS A 168 -16.14 6.94 15.85
N HIS A 169 -16.25 8.14 16.42
CA HIS A 169 -17.54 8.71 16.83
C HIS A 169 -18.50 8.91 15.64
N THR A 170 -18.00 9.42 14.51
CA THR A 170 -18.81 9.60 13.30
C THR A 170 -19.33 8.27 12.73
N THR A 171 -18.50 7.21 12.76
CA THR A 171 -18.89 5.89 12.26
C THR A 171 -19.98 5.25 13.12
N ILE A 172 -19.87 5.37 14.45
CA ILE A 172 -20.86 4.82 15.39
C ILE A 172 -22.23 5.49 15.20
N VAL A 173 -22.26 6.82 15.07
CA VAL A 173 -23.49 7.60 14.91
C VAL A 173 -24.19 7.34 13.57
N GLN A 174 -23.45 6.94 12.52
CA GLN A 174 -24.03 6.60 11.22
C GLN A 174 -24.57 5.16 11.13
N THR A 175 -24.24 4.29 12.10
CA THR A 175 -24.68 2.89 12.15
C THR A 175 -25.84 2.63 13.12
N THR A 176 -26.38 3.67 13.74
CA THR A 176 -27.56 3.66 14.62
C THR A 176 -28.71 4.40 13.97
#